data_AF-A0A453ES27-F1
#
_entry.id   AF-A0A453ES27-F1
#
_cell.length_a   1.000
_cell.length_b   1.000
_cell.length_c   1.000
_cell.angle_alpha   90.00
_cell.angle_beta   90.00
_cell.angle_gamma   90.00
#
_symmetry.space_group_name_H-M   'P 1'
#
loop_
_entity.id
_entity.type
_entity.pdbx_description
1 polymer ?
#
loop_
_entity_poly.entity_id
_entity_poly.type
_entity_poly.pdbx_seq_one_letter_code
_entity_poly.pdbx_strand_id
1 'polypeptide(L)' 'DHTPLLVDLGDATHIGNKNIFSFELSWFEKENFIEMMAREWARPVVGTSNMERWQNKIRHLRQFLRGWARNESGIYKKE' A
#
# COMPACT_ATOMS: atom_id res chain seq x y z
N ASP A 1 8.32 24.30 -21.61
CA ASP A 1 8.65 24.68 -20.22
C ASP A 1 7.33 24.91 -19.49
N HIS A 2 7.03 24.13 -18.46
CA HIS A 2 5.75 24.19 -17.76
C HIS A 2 6.01 24.12 -16.25
N THR A 3 6.17 25.28 -15.63
CA THR A 3 6.20 25.44 -14.19
C THR A 3 4.78 25.29 -13.66
N PRO A 4 4.43 24.25 -12.88
CA PRO A 4 3.11 24.19 -12.27
C PRO A 4 3.10 25.12 -11.06
N LEU A 5 2.18 26.08 -11.07
CA LEU A 5 1.94 26.97 -9.94
C LEU A 5 1.24 26.19 -8.81
N LEU A 6 1.83 26.20 -7.63
CA LEU A 6 1.22 25.66 -6.42
C LEU A 6 0.17 26.67 -5.92
N VAL A 7 -1.10 26.32 -6.03
CA VAL A 7 -2.22 27.10 -5.47
C VAL A 7 -2.64 26.43 -4.17
N ASP A 8 -2.34 27.07 -3.04
CA ASP A 8 -2.78 26.60 -1.72
C ASP A 8 -4.13 27.27 -1.40
N LEU A 9 -5.22 26.50 -1.58
CA LEU A 9 -6.57 26.90 -1.21
C LEU A 9 -6.78 26.34 0.21
N GLY A 10 -6.74 27.21 1.22
CA GLY A 10 -6.69 26.87 2.65
C GLY A 10 -7.89 26.09 3.20
N ASP A 11 -8.14 24.90 2.69
CA ASP A 11 -9.09 23.94 3.22
C ASP A 11 -8.44 23.17 4.39
N ALA A 12 -9.23 22.98 5.44
CA ALA A 12 -8.79 22.46 6.73
C ALA A 12 -7.89 21.21 6.61
N THR A 13 -6.70 21.28 7.19
CA THR A 13 -5.65 20.24 7.18
C THR A 13 -5.99 18.95 7.95
N HIS A 14 -7.22 18.81 8.45
CA HIS A 14 -7.69 17.61 9.11
C HIS A 14 -8.52 16.73 8.17
N ILE A 15 -7.85 16.08 7.23
CA ILE A 15 -8.39 14.85 6.65
C ILE A 15 -8.29 13.80 7.77
N GLY A 16 -9.40 13.57 8.47
CA GLY A 16 -9.53 12.55 9.52
C GLY A 16 -9.01 11.19 9.03
N ASN A 17 -8.32 10.49 9.94
CA ASN A 17 -7.64 9.20 9.75
C ASN A 17 -7.35 8.85 8.28
N LYS A 18 -6.33 9.52 7.72
CA LYS A 18 -5.72 9.14 6.45
C LYS A 18 -5.19 7.71 6.60
N ASN A 19 -6.04 6.71 6.33
CA ASN A 19 -5.66 5.31 6.08
C ASN A 19 -4.86 5.22 4.77
N ILE A 20 -3.91 6.12 4.56
CA ILE A 20 -3.00 6.14 3.44
C ILE A 20 -2.09 4.94 3.63
N PHE A 21 -1.98 4.14 2.57
CA PHE A 21 -1.00 3.07 2.56
C PHE A 21 0.38 3.70 2.45
N SER A 22 1.22 3.50 3.46
CA SER A 22 2.66 3.71 3.39
C SER A 22 3.37 2.37 3.27
N PHE A 23 4.44 2.35 2.50
CA PHE A 23 5.38 1.24 2.47
C PHE A 23 6.57 1.61 3.36
N GLU A 24 7.02 0.70 4.21
CA GLU A 24 8.16 0.92 5.10
C GLU A 24 9.33 0.05 4.67
N LEU A 25 10.53 0.63 4.61
CA LEU A 25 11.74 -0.10 4.24
C LEU A 25 12.09 -1.20 5.25
N SER A 26 11.73 -1.00 6.52
CA SER A 26 11.91 -1.99 7.59
C SER A 26 11.17 -3.30 7.34
N TRP A 27 10.19 -3.34 6.43
CA TRP A 27 9.48 -4.57 6.09
C TRP A 27 10.39 -5.59 5.39
N PHE A 28 11.44 -5.11 4.69
CA PHE A 28 12.42 -6.01 4.07
C PHE A 28 13.28 -6.79 5.08
N GLU A 29 13.36 -6.30 6.32
CA GLU A 29 14.08 -6.97 7.40
C GLU A 29 13.23 -8.09 8.03
N LYS A 30 11.93 -8.17 7.72
CA LYS A 30 11.05 -9.22 8.22
C LYS A 30 11.29 -10.52 7.47
N GLU A 31 11.41 -11.59 8.25
CA GLU A 31 11.59 -12.93 7.71
C GLU A 31 10.44 -13.27 6.75
N ASN A 32 10.77 -13.88 5.62
CA ASN A 32 9.82 -14.32 4.60
C ASN A 32 8.98 -13.20 3.94
N PHE A 33 9.30 -11.92 4.16
CA PHE A 33 8.55 -10.81 3.55
C PHE A 33 8.56 -10.86 2.03
N ILE A 34 9.74 -11.06 1.43
CA ILE A 34 9.91 -11.15 -0.02
C ILE A 34 9.13 -12.35 -0.59
N GLU A 35 9.21 -13.51 0.04
CA GLU A 35 8.49 -14.71 -0.40
C GLU A 35 6.98 -14.54 -0.30
N MET A 36 6.50 -13.95 0.81
CA MET A 36 5.09 -13.60 0.99
C MET A 36 4.63 -12.63 -0.10
N MET A 37 5.41 -11.58 -0.38
CA MET A 37 5.11 -10.63 -1.43
C MET A 37 5.07 -11.28 -2.81
N ALA A 38 6.04 -12.14 -3.14
CA ALA A 38 6.09 -12.85 -4.41
C ALA A 38 4.87 -13.78 -4.57
N ARG A 39 4.51 -14.51 -3.51
CA ARG A 39 3.31 -15.36 -3.48
C ARG A 39 2.04 -14.55 -3.71
N GLU A 40 1.89 -13.41 -3.04
CA GLU A 40 0.72 -12.56 -3.24
C GLU A 40 0.69 -11.90 -4.62
N TRP A 41 1.86 -11.52 -5.13
CA TRP A 41 2.00 -11.03 -6.49
C TRP A 41 1.73 -12.10 -7.55
N ALA A 42 1.86 -13.39 -7.25
CA ALA A 42 1.53 -14.44 -8.21
C ALA A 42 0.01 -14.65 -8.37
N ARG A 43 -0.82 -14.18 -7.43
CA ARG A 43 -2.27 -14.46 -7.45
C ARG A 43 -2.97 -13.95 -8.70
N PRO A 44 -3.85 -14.73 -9.33
CA PRO A 44 -4.61 -14.26 -10.49
C PRO A 44 -5.53 -13.09 -10.08
N VAL A 45 -5.70 -12.13 -10.98
CA VAL A 45 -6.62 -11.00 -10.80
C VAL A 45 -7.57 -10.93 -11.98
N VAL A 46 -8.83 -10.63 -11.70
CA VAL A 46 -9.86 -10.44 -12.72
C VAL A 46 -9.63 -9.11 -13.44
N GLY A 47 -9.93 -9.04 -14.72
CA GLY A 47 -9.87 -7.82 -15.52
C GLY A 47 -9.90 -8.13 -17.01
N THR A 48 -10.62 -7.31 -17.76
CA THR A 48 -10.79 -7.48 -19.22
C THR A 48 -9.61 -6.87 -19.98
N SER A 49 -9.14 -5.71 -19.54
CA SER A 49 -7.96 -5.04 -20.11
C SER A 49 -6.70 -5.23 -19.27
N ASN A 50 -5.53 -5.03 -19.88
CA ASN A 50 -4.25 -5.05 -19.17
C ASN A 50 -4.18 -3.97 -18.08
N MET A 51 -4.75 -2.79 -18.33
CA MET A 51 -4.81 -1.71 -17.36
C MET A 51 -5.65 -2.09 -16.14
N GLU A 52 -6.84 -2.66 -16.35
CA GLU A 52 -7.70 -3.14 -15.26
C GLU A 52 -6.99 -4.20 -14.42
N ARG A 53 -6.35 -5.18 -15.08
CA ARG A 53 -5.59 -6.23 -14.39
C ARG A 53 -4.48 -5.62 -13.53
N TRP A 54 -3.71 -4.68 -14.06
CA TRP A 54 -2.65 -4.01 -13.31
C TRP A 54 -3.20 -3.21 -12.12
N GLN A 55 -4.27 -2.43 -12.33
CA GLN A 55 -4.92 -1.68 -11.24
C GLN A 55 -5.46 -2.60 -10.15
N ASN A 56 -6.10 -3.71 -10.54
CA ASN A 56 -6.64 -4.71 -9.60
C ASN A 56 -5.51 -5.41 -8.85
N LYS A 57 -4.39 -5.71 -9.51
CA LYS A 57 -3.18 -6.26 -8.91
C LYS A 57 -2.62 -5.37 -7.82
N ILE A 58 -2.44 -4.10 -8.16
CA ILE A 58 -1.88 -3.09 -7.25
C ILE A 58 -2.86 -2.82 -6.09
N ARG A 59 -4.18 -2.81 -6.35
CA ARG A 59 -5.20 -2.67 -5.30
C ARG A 59 -5.15 -3.84 -4.31
N HIS A 60 -5.13 -5.07 -4.82
CA HIS A 60 -5.02 -6.30 -4.01
C HIS A 60 -3.77 -6.27 -3.13
N LEU A 61 -2.60 -6.00 -3.72
CA LEU A 61 -1.34 -6.00 -3.00
C LEU A 61 -1.33 -4.96 -1.87
N ARG A 62 -1.82 -3.74 -2.11
CA ARG A 62 -1.90 -2.70 -1.07
C ARG A 62 -2.86 -3.09 0.05
N GLN A 63 -4.01 -3.69 -0.26
CA GLN A 63 -4.96 -4.14 0.76
C GLN A 63 -4.35 -5.24 1.63
N PHE A 64 -3.69 -6.22 1.01
CA PHE A 64 -2.99 -7.28 1.72
C PHE A 64 -1.90 -6.72 2.64
N LEU A 65 -1.01 -5.87 2.12
CA LEU A 65 0.11 -5.30 2.90
C LEU A 65 -0.38 -4.42 4.06
N ARG A 66 -1.48 -3.68 3.91
CA ARG A 66 -2.10 -2.95 5.04
C ARG A 66 -2.51 -3.90 6.17
N GLY A 67 -3.15 -5.03 5.81
CA GLY A 67 -3.59 -6.03 6.78
C GLY A 67 -2.42 -6.70 7.49
N TRP A 68 -1.41 -7.08 6.70
CA TRP A 68 -0.17 -7.68 7.22
C TRP A 68 0.58 -6.72 8.16
N ALA A 69 0.84 -5.47 7.75
CA ALA A 69 1.57 -4.50 8.57
C ALA A 69 0.88 -4.21 9.91
N ARG A 70 -0.46 -4.20 9.92
CA ARG A 70 -1.25 -4.06 11.16
C ARG A 70 -1.11 -5.28 12.07
N ASN A 71 -1.00 -6.49 11.51
CA ASN A 71 -0.73 -7.70 12.28
C ASN A 71 0.68 -7.66 12.88
N GLU A 72 1.70 -7.39 12.07
CA GLU A 72 3.09 -7.26 12.51
C GLU A 72 3.22 -6.24 13.65
N SER A 73 2.70 -5.03 13.48
CA SER A 73 2.72 -3.98 14.51
C SER A 73 1.95 -4.36 15.78
N GLY A 74 0.95 -5.24 15.67
CA GLY A 74 0.19 -5.77 16.81
C GLY A 74 0.93 -6.87 17.57
N ILE A 75 1.78 -7.65 16.88
CA ILE A 75 2.65 -8.67 17.47
C ILE A 75 3.71 -7.99 18.35
N TYR A 76 4.40 -6.96 17.83
CA TYR A 76 5.44 -6.23 18.57
C TYR A 76 4.95 -5.38 19.76
N LYS A 77 3.64 -5.12 19.88
CA LYS A 77 3.07 -4.39 21.04
C LYS A 77 2.65 -5.31 22.19
N LYS A 78 2.72 -6.63 22.01
CA LYS A 78 2.40 -7.62 23.04
C LYS A 78 3.63 -8.22 23.71
N GLU A 79 4.81 -7.88 23.24
CA GLU A 79 6.10 -8.10 23.92
C GLU A 79 6.45 -6.88 24.77
#